data_AF-A0A1S1ST29-F1
#
_entry.id   AF-A0A1S1ST29-F1
#
_cell.length_a   1.000
_cell.length_b   1.000
_cell.length_c   1.000
_cell.angle_alpha   90.00
_cell.angle_beta   90.00
_cell.angle_gamma   90.00
#
_symmetry.space_group_name_H-M   'P 1'
#
loop_
_entity.id
_entity.type
_entity.pdbx_description
1 polymer ?
#
loop_
_entity_poly.entity_id
_entity_poly.type
_entity_poly.pdbx_seq_one_letter_code
_entity_poly.pdbx_strand_id
1 'polypeptide(L)'
;MKKFHEILLLIGQLNYTWTNTESLLIYLIAGLAKVDKETAIVIFLTLNTTRARIELVERLAKLEKTPLARRQEILAVTQQLGRQGKLRNKYSHCIYSFDETGDQASTQLMSIFDSKDTIKYGKIEQIDDSEIARINEAIEQIMRINKEIWAIVERYSFPR
;
A
#
# COMPACT_ATOMS: atom_id res chain seq x y z
N MET A 1 1.92 29.00 -1.45
CA MET A 1 1.06 28.32 -0.43
C MET A 1 0.12 27.21 -0.94
N LYS A 2 -0.45 27.27 -2.16
CA LYS A 2 -1.46 26.28 -2.64
C LYS A 2 -0.89 24.87 -2.86
N LYS A 3 0.28 24.75 -3.48
CA LYS A 3 0.92 23.46 -3.78
C LYS A 3 1.31 22.66 -2.53
N PHE A 4 1.74 23.35 -1.47
CA PHE A 4 2.03 22.72 -0.17
C PHE A 4 0.80 22.01 0.42
N HIS A 5 -0.32 22.73 0.52
CA HIS A 5 -1.56 22.17 1.05
C HIS A 5 -2.08 21.02 0.19
N GLU A 6 -1.99 21.15 -1.13
CA GLU A 6 -2.35 20.11 -2.07
C GLU A 6 -1.56 18.81 -1.83
N ILE A 7 -0.23 18.91 -1.70
CA ILE A 7 0.63 17.75 -1.42
C ILE A 7 0.27 17.10 -0.08
N LEU A 8 0.07 17.88 0.98
CA LEU A 8 -0.31 17.35 2.28
C LEU A 8 -1.67 16.62 2.24
N LEU A 9 -2.65 17.18 1.53
CA LEU A 9 -3.95 16.55 1.34
C LEU A 9 -3.83 15.22 0.59
N LEU A 10 -3.03 15.18 -0.48
CA LEU A 10 -2.79 13.97 -1.26
C LEU A 10 -2.08 12.89 -0.45
N ILE A 11 -1.06 13.24 0.35
CA ILE A 11 -0.38 12.29 1.23
C ILE A 11 -1.34 11.77 2.31
N GLY A 12 -2.17 12.65 2.89
CA GLY A 12 -3.21 12.26 3.84
C GLY A 12 -4.19 11.26 3.22
N GLN A 13 -4.68 11.55 2.02
CA GLN A 13 -5.57 10.67 1.28
C GLN A 13 -4.90 9.33 0.91
N LEU A 14 -3.65 9.35 0.49
CA LEU A 14 -2.85 8.16 0.18
C LEU A 14 -2.72 7.25 1.41
N ASN A 15 -2.35 7.82 2.56
CA ASN A 15 -2.20 7.07 3.82
C ASN A 15 -3.53 6.51 4.33
N TYR A 16 -4.61 7.30 4.25
CA TYR A 16 -5.95 6.86 4.62
C TYR A 16 -6.42 5.68 3.75
N THR A 17 -6.34 5.86 2.43
CA THR A 17 -6.76 4.85 1.45
C THR A 17 -5.95 3.57 1.59
N TRP A 18 -4.64 3.70 1.83
CA TRP A 18 -3.76 2.57 2.13
C TRP A 18 -4.20 1.81 3.37
N THR A 19 -4.33 2.49 4.52
CA THR A 19 -4.64 1.84 5.81
C THR A 19 -5.97 1.08 5.76
N ASN A 20 -6.99 1.68 5.14
CA ASN A 20 -8.28 1.01 4.92
C ASN A 20 -8.15 -0.24 4.05
N THR A 21 -7.33 -0.18 3.00
CA THR A 21 -7.16 -1.30 2.05
C THR A 21 -6.31 -2.42 2.64
N GLU A 22 -5.25 -2.09 3.37
CA GLU A 22 -4.43 -3.07 4.08
C GLU A 22 -5.25 -3.85 5.12
N SER A 23 -6.17 -3.16 5.82
CA SER A 23 -7.03 -3.80 6.81
C SER A 23 -7.92 -4.89 6.21
N LEU A 24 -8.24 -4.83 4.91
CA LEU A 24 -9.01 -5.87 4.23
C LEU A 24 -8.28 -7.22 4.13
N LEU A 25 -6.95 -7.26 4.35
CA LEU A 25 -6.22 -8.51 4.43
C LEU A 25 -6.75 -9.42 5.55
N ILE A 26 -7.39 -8.85 6.59
CA ILE A 26 -8.08 -9.61 7.64
C ILE A 26 -9.09 -10.60 7.03
N TYR A 27 -9.88 -10.17 6.06
CA TYR A 27 -10.90 -11.01 5.42
C TYR A 27 -10.29 -12.11 4.54
N LEU A 28 -9.19 -11.80 3.86
CA LEU A 28 -8.44 -12.79 3.09
C LEU A 28 -7.81 -13.84 4.01
N ILE A 29 -7.25 -13.42 5.16
CA ILE A 29 -6.73 -14.32 6.19
C ILE A 29 -7.85 -15.22 6.71
N ALA A 30 -8.99 -14.65 7.12
CA ALA A 30 -10.14 -15.40 7.63
C ALA A 30 -10.60 -16.48 6.64
N GLY A 31 -10.82 -16.10 5.38
CA GLY A 31 -11.28 -17.02 4.34
C GLY A 31 -10.30 -18.13 3.99
N LEU A 32 -9.01 -17.80 3.88
CA LEU A 32 -7.99 -18.79 3.50
C LEU A 32 -7.58 -19.71 4.65
N ALA A 33 -7.51 -19.18 5.87
CA ALA A 33 -7.22 -19.95 7.07
C ALA A 33 -8.44 -20.75 7.57
N LYS A 34 -9.66 -20.41 7.10
CA LYS A 34 -10.94 -20.98 7.55
C LYS A 34 -11.19 -20.73 9.04
N VAL A 35 -10.98 -19.48 9.47
CA VAL A 35 -11.24 -19.01 10.84
C VAL A 35 -12.26 -17.89 10.80
N ASP A 36 -12.89 -17.60 11.94
CA ASP A 36 -13.75 -16.43 12.09
C ASP A 36 -12.94 -15.13 11.99
N LYS A 37 -13.65 -14.00 11.86
CA LYS A 37 -13.03 -12.68 11.72
C LYS A 37 -12.21 -12.30 12.95
N GLU A 38 -12.67 -12.60 14.17
CA GLU A 38 -11.99 -12.18 15.40
C GLU A 38 -10.62 -12.87 15.51
N THR A 39 -10.58 -14.17 15.21
CA THR A 39 -9.33 -14.94 15.11
C THR A 39 -8.41 -14.36 14.02
N ALA A 40 -8.94 -13.99 12.86
CA ALA A 40 -8.15 -13.38 11.79
C ALA A 40 -7.60 -11.99 12.17
N ILE A 41 -8.34 -11.20 12.95
CA ILE A 41 -7.86 -9.92 13.51
C ILE A 41 -6.66 -10.17 14.43
N VAL A 42 -6.73 -11.15 15.33
CA VAL A 42 -5.59 -11.50 16.21
C VAL A 42 -4.36 -11.89 15.40
N ILE A 43 -4.53 -12.71 14.35
CA ILE A 43 -3.43 -13.07 13.43
C ILE A 43 -2.86 -11.82 12.76
N PHE A 44 -3.72 -10.94 12.23
CA PHE A 44 -3.31 -9.69 11.56
C PHE A 44 -2.52 -8.75 12.50
N LEU A 45 -2.96 -8.61 13.75
CA LEU A 45 -2.30 -7.80 14.79
C LEU A 45 -0.95 -8.40 15.21
N THR A 46 -0.80 -9.72 15.16
CA THR A 46 0.46 -10.41 15.49
C THR A 46 1.55 -10.15 14.45
N LEU A 47 1.17 -9.85 13.21
CA LEU A 47 2.10 -9.55 12.12
C LEU A 47 2.41 -8.05 12.10
N ASN A 48 3.62 -7.69 12.53
CA ASN A 48 4.04 -6.31 12.76
C ASN A 48 4.32 -5.48 11.49
N THR A 49 4.29 -6.09 10.31
CA THR A 49 4.56 -5.39 9.05
C THR A 49 3.54 -5.76 7.98
N THR A 50 3.21 -4.80 7.11
CA THR A 50 2.35 -5.06 5.94
C THR A 50 2.92 -6.16 5.06
N ARG A 51 4.25 -6.20 4.91
CA ARG A 51 4.93 -7.26 4.15
C ARG A 51 4.63 -8.64 4.72
N ALA A 52 4.75 -8.82 6.04
CA ALA A 52 4.47 -10.10 6.69
C ALA A 52 2.99 -10.51 6.53
N ARG A 53 2.07 -9.54 6.62
CA ARG A 53 0.63 -9.76 6.37
C ARG A 53 0.34 -10.22 4.95
N ILE A 54 0.93 -9.56 3.95
CA ILE A 54 0.83 -9.94 2.54
C ILE A 54 1.43 -11.33 2.31
N GLU A 55 2.64 -11.59 2.81
CA GLU A 55 3.31 -12.89 2.66
C GLU A 55 2.50 -14.03 3.30
N LEU A 56 1.84 -13.80 4.43
CA LEU A 56 0.92 -14.79 5.02
C LEU A 56 -0.22 -15.11 4.05
N VAL A 57 -0.92 -14.10 3.53
CA VAL A 57 -2.03 -14.29 2.59
C VAL A 57 -1.57 -15.06 1.35
N GLU A 58 -0.42 -14.70 0.77
CA GLU A 58 0.15 -15.40 -0.38
C GLU A 58 0.49 -16.86 -0.07
N ARG A 59 1.07 -17.15 1.09
CA ARG A 59 1.38 -18.52 1.52
C ARG A 59 0.11 -19.33 1.73
N LEU A 60 -0.91 -18.77 2.38
CA LEU A 60 -2.21 -19.42 2.57
C LEU A 60 -2.91 -19.70 1.21
N ALA A 61 -2.83 -18.76 0.26
CA ALA A 61 -3.39 -18.93 -1.08
C ALA A 61 -2.68 -20.04 -1.89
N LYS A 62 -1.39 -20.28 -1.61
CA LYS A 62 -0.58 -21.31 -2.28
C LYS A 62 -0.81 -22.73 -1.75
N LEU A 63 -1.52 -22.90 -0.64
CA LEU A 63 -1.88 -24.24 -0.12
C LEU A 63 -2.72 -25.02 -1.15
N GLU A 64 -2.56 -26.35 -1.19
CA GLU A 64 -3.24 -27.24 -2.15
C GLU A 64 -4.77 -27.14 -2.06
N LYS A 65 -5.30 -26.89 -0.85
CA LYS A 65 -6.73 -26.71 -0.59
C LYS A 65 -7.36 -25.49 -1.26
N THR A 66 -6.56 -24.59 -1.83
CA THR A 66 -7.02 -23.37 -2.50
C THR A 66 -7.13 -23.62 -4.01
N PRO A 67 -8.34 -23.54 -4.61
CA PRO A 67 -8.53 -23.72 -6.05
C PRO A 67 -7.67 -22.78 -6.89
N LEU A 68 -7.20 -23.23 -8.06
CA LEU A 68 -6.24 -22.50 -8.89
C LEU A 68 -6.72 -21.09 -9.26
N ALA A 69 -7.98 -20.94 -9.70
CA ALA A 69 -8.55 -19.64 -10.06
C ALA A 69 -8.53 -18.65 -8.87
N ARG A 70 -8.97 -19.11 -7.69
CA ARG A 70 -8.94 -18.33 -6.45
C ARG A 70 -7.51 -17.94 -6.06
N ARG A 71 -6.56 -18.87 -6.18
CA ARG A 71 -5.14 -18.61 -5.92
C ARG A 71 -4.61 -17.51 -6.84
N GLN A 72 -4.89 -17.59 -8.13
CA GLN A 72 -4.41 -16.60 -9.11
C GLN A 72 -4.96 -15.21 -8.82
N GLU A 73 -6.25 -15.08 -8.54
CA GLU A 73 -6.87 -13.79 -8.18
C GLU A 73 -6.25 -13.18 -6.92
N ILE A 74 -6.10 -13.98 -5.86
CA ILE A 74 -5.52 -13.49 -4.60
C ILE A 74 -4.06 -13.09 -4.77
N LEU A 75 -3.25 -13.89 -5.47
CA LEU A 75 -1.85 -13.55 -5.71
C LEU A 75 -1.70 -12.31 -6.59
N ALA A 76 -2.59 -12.11 -7.56
CA ALA A 76 -2.56 -10.91 -8.40
C ALA A 76 -2.83 -9.65 -7.57
N VAL A 77 -3.89 -9.65 -6.75
CA VAL A 77 -4.25 -8.48 -5.95
C VAL A 77 -3.22 -8.19 -4.85
N THR A 78 -2.65 -9.21 -4.21
CA THR A 78 -1.59 -9.00 -3.20
C THR A 78 -0.29 -8.49 -3.81
N GLN A 79 0.06 -8.94 -5.01
CA GLN A 79 1.23 -8.42 -5.73
C GLN A 79 1.05 -6.94 -6.08
N GLN A 80 -0.15 -6.54 -6.53
CA GLN A 80 -0.46 -5.14 -6.80
C GLN A 80 -0.42 -4.30 -5.52
N LEU A 81 -1.02 -4.78 -4.42
CA LEU A 81 -0.98 -4.12 -3.12
C LEU A 81 0.47 -3.91 -2.65
N GLY A 82 1.32 -4.94 -2.77
CA GLY A 82 2.74 -4.85 -2.42
C GLY A 82 3.51 -3.80 -3.23
N ARG A 83 3.17 -3.60 -4.51
CA ARG A 83 3.75 -2.52 -5.34
C ARG A 83 3.31 -1.15 -4.85
N GLN A 84 2.02 -0.97 -4.56
CA GLN A 84 1.50 0.30 -4.04
C GLN A 84 2.06 0.63 -2.64
N GLY A 85 2.37 -0.38 -1.82
CA GLY A 85 2.99 -0.17 -0.51
C GLY A 85 4.38 0.44 -0.59
N LYS A 86 5.17 0.08 -1.60
CA LYS A 86 6.48 0.71 -1.86
C LYS A 86 6.31 2.18 -2.22
N LEU A 87 5.33 2.50 -3.06
CA LEU A 87 5.05 3.86 -3.50
C LEU A 87 4.53 4.72 -2.34
N ARG A 88 3.61 4.18 -1.53
CA ARG A 88 3.17 4.81 -0.27
C ARG A 88 4.36 5.10 0.63
N ASN A 89 5.24 4.12 0.85
CA ASN A 89 6.42 4.31 1.70
C ASN A 89 7.36 5.40 1.18
N LYS A 90 7.55 5.50 -0.16
CA LYS A 90 8.33 6.59 -0.77
C LYS A 90 7.80 7.96 -0.31
N TYR A 91 6.50 8.19 -0.44
CA TYR A 91 5.89 9.49 -0.15
C TYR A 91 5.65 9.74 1.35
N SER A 92 5.43 8.71 2.15
CA SER A 92 5.21 8.89 3.60
C SER A 92 6.50 9.07 4.40
N HIS A 93 7.66 8.70 3.84
CA HIS A 93 8.96 8.76 4.54
C HIS A 93 9.98 9.69 3.87
N CYS A 94 9.60 10.50 2.88
CA CYS A 94 10.48 11.53 2.34
C CYS A 94 10.43 12.83 3.17
N ILE A 95 11.50 13.63 3.06
CA ILE A 95 11.55 14.96 3.65
C ILE A 95 10.97 15.96 2.64
N TYR A 96 10.00 16.73 3.08
CA TYR A 96 9.41 17.81 2.29
C TYR A 96 10.08 19.13 2.67
N SER A 97 10.67 19.83 1.68
CA SER A 97 11.25 21.16 1.88
C SER A 97 10.46 22.19 1.07
N PHE A 98 10.22 23.35 1.67
CA PHE A 98 9.44 24.42 1.06
C PHE A 98 10.24 25.72 1.17
N ASP A 99 10.16 26.56 0.14
CA ASP A 99 10.72 27.91 0.18
C ASP A 99 9.89 28.83 1.09
N GLU A 100 10.46 29.99 1.46
CA GLU A 100 9.82 30.96 2.37
C GLU A 100 8.47 31.49 1.84
N THR A 101 8.22 31.36 0.53
CA THR A 101 6.96 31.77 -0.13
C THR A 101 5.92 30.65 -0.24
N GLY A 102 6.34 29.39 -0.06
CA GLY A 102 5.53 28.19 -0.22
C GLY A 102 5.03 27.95 -1.65
N ASP A 103 5.64 28.57 -2.65
CA ASP A 103 5.28 28.43 -4.08
C ASP A 103 6.22 27.46 -4.82
N GLN A 104 7.46 27.27 -4.34
CA GLN A 104 8.33 26.19 -4.78
C GLN A 104 8.40 25.09 -3.70
N ALA A 105 7.60 24.04 -3.92
CA ALA A 105 7.74 22.80 -3.17
C ALA A 105 8.85 21.95 -3.81
N SER A 106 10.05 21.95 -3.24
CA SER A 106 11.08 20.98 -3.59
C SER A 106 11.07 19.87 -2.54
N THR A 107 10.66 18.65 -2.88
CA THR A 107 11.06 17.52 -2.03
C THR A 107 12.56 17.34 -2.15
N GLN A 108 13.29 17.60 -1.07
CA GLN A 108 14.56 16.94 -0.93
C GLN A 108 14.25 15.49 -0.59
N LEU A 109 14.13 14.65 -1.63
CA LEU A 109 14.04 13.20 -1.48
C LEU A 109 15.40 12.71 -0.98
N MET A 110 15.60 12.89 0.32
CA MET A 110 16.61 12.26 1.14
C MET A 110 16.26 10.77 1.32
N SER A 111 15.96 10.08 0.22
CA SER A 111 15.96 8.63 0.24
C SER A 111 17.43 8.24 0.30
N ILE A 112 17.87 7.73 1.45
CA ILE A 112 19.11 6.97 1.51
C ILE A 112 18.90 5.78 0.58
N PHE A 113 19.49 5.84 -0.61
CA PHE A 113 19.46 4.75 -1.57
C PHE A 113 20.68 3.88 -1.28
N ASP A 114 20.43 2.73 -0.65
CA ASP A 114 21.43 1.67 -0.49
C ASP A 114 21.39 0.80 -1.75
N SER A 115 22.31 1.07 -2.67
CA SER A 115 22.57 0.21 -3.83
C SER A 115 23.80 -0.64 -3.51
N LYS A 116 23.91 -1.85 -4.09
CA LYS A 116 24.95 -2.86 -3.77
C LYS A 116 26.39 -2.31 -3.66
N ASP A 117 26.72 -1.22 -4.35
CA ASP A 117 28.05 -0.61 -4.37
C ASP A 117 28.11 0.87 -3.92
N THR A 118 26.99 1.54 -3.62
CA THR A 118 27.01 2.98 -3.23
C THR A 118 25.82 3.37 -2.35
N ILE A 119 26.09 4.06 -1.22
CA ILE A 119 25.10 4.84 -0.47
C ILE A 119 25.01 6.23 -1.11
N LYS A 120 23.89 6.54 -1.78
CA LYS A 120 23.66 7.87 -2.38
C LYS A 120 22.85 8.74 -1.43
N TYR A 121 23.41 9.91 -1.09
CA TYR A 121 22.76 10.95 -0.28
C TYR A 121 22.05 11.95 -1.20
N GLY A 122 20.74 12.16 -0.96
CA GLY A 122 19.98 13.27 -1.53
C GLY A 122 19.78 13.23 -3.05
N LYS A 123 18.73 12.55 -3.52
CA LYS A 123 18.16 12.85 -4.85
C LYS A 123 17.08 13.92 -4.64
N ILE A 124 17.39 15.17 -4.94
CA ILE A 124 16.40 16.24 -4.92
C ILE A 124 15.49 16.01 -6.15
N GLU A 125 14.26 15.55 -5.92
CA GLU A 125 13.22 15.46 -6.95
C GLU A 125 12.25 16.61 -6.70
N GLN A 126 12.08 17.52 -7.66
CA GLN A 126 11.05 18.56 -7.52
C GLN A 126 9.68 17.89 -7.54
N ILE A 127 8.76 18.33 -6.66
CA ILE A 127 7.35 17.97 -6.79
C ILE A 127 6.77 18.86 -7.87
N ASP A 128 6.94 18.41 -9.11
CA ASP A 128 6.23 18.96 -10.25
C ASP A 128 4.83 18.34 -10.36
N ASP A 129 4.08 18.82 -11.35
CA ASP A 129 2.72 18.34 -11.60
C ASP A 129 2.72 16.83 -12.00
N SER A 130 3.87 16.28 -12.43
CA SER A 130 4.03 14.85 -12.74
C SER A 130 4.11 13.97 -11.50
N GLU A 131 4.76 14.43 -10.43
CA GLU A 131 4.76 13.73 -9.13
C GLU A 131 3.37 13.78 -8.50
N ILE A 132 2.67 14.92 -8.59
CA ILE A 132 1.27 15.04 -8.14
C ILE A 132 0.37 14.05 -8.88
N ALA A 133 0.51 13.95 -10.21
CA ALA A 133 -0.24 12.97 -11.01
C ALA A 133 0.05 11.52 -10.56
N ARG A 134 1.31 11.20 -10.23
CA ARG A 134 1.71 9.87 -9.73
C ARG A 134 1.11 9.54 -8.37
N ILE A 135 1.02 10.50 -7.45
CA ILE A 135 0.35 10.28 -6.16
C ILE A 135 -1.15 10.00 -6.37
N ASN A 136 -1.81 10.78 -7.24
CA ASN A 136 -3.20 10.57 -7.59
C ASN A 136 -3.43 9.18 -8.21
N GLU A 137 -2.60 8.78 -9.17
CA GLU A 137 -2.68 7.44 -9.75
C GLU A 137 -2.51 6.35 -8.68
N ALA A 138 -1.56 6.51 -7.76
CA ALA A 138 -1.37 5.56 -6.66
C ALA A 138 -2.64 5.42 -5.80
N ILE A 139 -3.29 6.54 -5.45
CA ILE A 139 -4.54 6.56 -4.70
C ILE A 139 -5.62 5.79 -5.46
N GLU A 140 -5.82 6.10 -6.75
CA GLU A 140 -6.81 5.41 -7.57
C GLU A 140 -6.55 3.90 -7.64
N GLN A 141 -5.29 3.49 -7.82
CA GLN A 141 -4.95 2.07 -7.88
C GLN A 141 -5.21 1.37 -6.54
N ILE A 142 -4.91 2.01 -5.41
CA ILE A 142 -5.24 1.46 -4.09
C ILE A 142 -6.76 1.35 -3.92
N MET A 143 -7.54 2.33 -4.37
CA MET A 143 -9.01 2.27 -4.34
C MET A 143 -9.55 1.12 -5.22
N ARG A 144 -8.93 0.86 -6.38
CA ARG A 144 -9.29 -0.29 -7.24
C ARG A 144 -8.98 -1.61 -6.54
N ILE A 145 -7.79 -1.74 -5.95
CA ILE A 145 -7.38 -2.91 -5.16
C ILE A 145 -8.36 -3.14 -4.01
N ASN A 146 -8.79 -2.09 -3.31
CA ASN A 146 -9.78 -2.18 -2.24
C ASN A 146 -11.08 -2.83 -2.71
N LYS A 147 -11.63 -2.34 -3.83
CA LYS A 147 -12.85 -2.89 -4.44
C LYS A 147 -12.65 -4.33 -4.90
N GLU A 148 -11.48 -4.65 -5.46
CA GLU A 148 -11.14 -6.00 -5.91
C GLU A 148 -11.06 -6.99 -4.72
N ILE A 149 -10.43 -6.60 -3.61
CA ILE A 149 -10.39 -7.42 -2.40
C ILE A 149 -11.82 -7.67 -1.89
N TRP A 150 -12.66 -6.64 -1.83
CA TRP A 150 -14.07 -6.83 -1.46
C TRP A 150 -14.77 -7.79 -2.40
N ALA A 151 -14.63 -7.62 -3.72
CA ALA A 151 -15.23 -8.52 -4.71
C ALA A 151 -14.79 -9.98 -4.52
N ILE A 152 -13.52 -10.23 -4.19
CA ILE A 152 -12.99 -11.56 -3.83
C ILE A 152 -13.67 -12.09 -2.56
N VAL A 153 -13.78 -11.26 -1.52
CA VAL A 153 -14.43 -11.61 -0.26
C VAL A 153 -15.90 -11.99 -0.47
N GLU A 154 -16.64 -11.26 -1.30
CA GLU A 154 -18.04 -11.59 -1.62
C GLU A 154 -18.13 -12.88 -2.45
N ARG A 155 -17.35 -12.96 -3.54
CA ARG A 155 -17.37 -14.08 -4.50
C ARG A 155 -17.07 -15.41 -3.85
N TYR A 156 -16.15 -15.43 -2.89
CA TYR A 156 -15.75 -16.65 -2.18
C TYR A 156 -16.39 -16.79 -0.80
N SER A 157 -17.33 -15.90 -0.46
CA SER A 157 -18.06 -15.89 0.81
C SER A 157 -17.13 -15.98 2.02
N PHE A 158 -16.06 -15.20 2.00
CA PHE A 158 -15.14 -15.13 3.14
C PHE A 158 -15.84 -14.47 4.35
N PRO A 159 -15.49 -14.86 5.59
CA PRO A 159 -16.09 -14.28 6.80
C PRO A 159 -15.93 -12.75 6.85
N ARG A 160 -16.95 -12.03 7.35
CA ARG A 160 -17.01 -10.55 7.40
C ARG A 160 -17.18 -9.97 8.80
#